data_AF-A0A5D4R6M4-F1
#
_entry.id   AF-A0A5D4R6M4-F1
#
_cell.length_a   1.000
_cell.length_b   1.000
_cell.length_c   1.000
_cell.angle_alpha   90.00
_cell.angle_beta   90.00
_cell.angle_gamma   90.00
#
_symmetry.space_group_name_H-M   'P 1'
#
loop_
_entity.id
_entity.type
_entity.pdbx_description
1 polymer ?
#
loop_
_entity_poly.entity_id
_entity_poly.type
_entity_poly.pdbx_seq_one_letter_code
_entity_poly.pdbx_strand_id
1 'polypeptide(L)'
;MKYKKEKLVLAGIVIIFLLLHSTPHLALRTHVFISGYPGAALTSGIIEDDYHNKADSKNFPGLMARLIHLQILQLKKQLKAF
;
A
#
# COMPACT_ATOMS: atom_id res chain seq x y z
N MET A 1 -30.17 -15.56 19.56
CA MET A 1 -29.60 -15.48 18.18
C MET A 1 -28.93 -14.12 17.86
N LYS A 2 -28.57 -13.27 18.84
CA LYS A 2 -27.92 -11.96 18.60
C LYS A 2 -26.52 -12.09 18.00
N TYR A 3 -25.68 -12.94 18.59
CA TYR A 3 -24.29 -13.18 18.16
C TYR A 3 -24.14 -13.66 16.71
N LYS A 4 -25.17 -14.32 16.13
CA LYS A 4 -25.13 -14.73 14.72
C LYS A 4 -25.29 -13.54 13.77
N LYS A 5 -26.12 -12.54 14.14
CA LYS A 5 -26.36 -11.33 13.33
C LYS A 5 -25.15 -10.40 13.37
N GLU A 6 -24.55 -10.22 14.54
CA GLU A 6 -23.32 -9.41 14.72
C GLU A 6 -22.15 -9.99 13.90
N LYS A 7 -21.94 -11.32 13.96
CA LYS A 7 -20.93 -12.00 13.13
C LYS A 7 -21.21 -11.89 11.63
N LEU A 8 -22.48 -11.92 11.22
CA LEU A 8 -22.87 -11.74 9.82
C LEU A 8 -22.53 -10.33 9.33
N VAL A 9 -22.82 -9.31 10.14
CA VAL A 9 -22.47 -7.91 9.83
C VAL A 9 -20.96 -7.74 9.73
N LEU A 10 -20.20 -8.28 10.68
CA LEU A 10 -18.74 -8.22 10.65
C LEU A 10 -18.17 -8.92 9.42
N ALA A 11 -18.66 -10.11 9.09
CA ALA A 11 -18.27 -10.82 7.88
C ALA A 11 -18.57 -10.00 6.61
N GLY A 12 -19.73 -9.33 6.56
CA GLY A 12 -20.09 -8.44 5.46
C GLY A 12 -19.11 -7.27 5.30
N ILE A 13 -18.71 -6.62 6.40
CA ILE A 13 -17.73 -5.52 6.37
C ILE A 13 -16.38 -6.02 5.84
N VAL A 14 -15.91 -7.18 6.29
CA VAL A 14 -14.66 -7.78 5.82
C VAL A 14 -14.72 -8.07 4.32
N ILE A 15 -15.82 -8.65 3.84
CA ILE A 15 -16.00 -8.94 2.41
C ILE A 15 -15.98 -7.65 1.59
N ILE A 16 -16.71 -6.61 2.01
CA ILE A 16 -16.73 -5.31 1.34
C ILE A 16 -15.33 -4.69 1.31
N PHE A 17 -14.59 -4.75 2.43
CA PHE A 17 -13.23 -4.25 2.52
C PHE A 17 -12.29 -4.95 1.54
N LEU A 18 -12.36 -6.28 1.47
CA LEU A 18 -11.59 -7.09 0.52
C LEU A 18 -11.94 -6.76 -0.94
N LEU A 19 -13.22 -6.57 -1.24
CA LEU A 19 -13.67 -6.17 -2.57
C LEU A 19 -13.10 -4.80 -2.95
N LEU A 20 -13.20 -3.80 -2.08
CA LEU A 20 -12.68 -2.44 -2.30
C LEU A 20 -11.16 -2.39 -2.52
N HIS A 21 -10.42 -3.40 -2.03
CA HIS A 21 -8.96 -3.49 -2.18
C HIS A 21 -8.50 -4.59 -3.15
N SER A 22 -9.43 -5.23 -3.85
CA SER A 22 -9.12 -6.34 -4.77
C SER A 22 -8.22 -5.92 -5.94
N THR A 23 -8.23 -4.63 -6.31
CA THR A 23 -7.35 -4.07 -7.33
C THR A 23 -6.74 -2.74 -6.85
N PRO A 24 -5.51 -2.40 -7.29
CA PRO A 24 -4.89 -1.11 -6.96
C PRO A 24 -5.75 0.08 -7.39
N HIS A 25 -6.44 -0.03 -8.53
CA HIS A 25 -7.33 1.01 -9.03
C HIS A 25 -8.51 1.26 -8.08
N LEU A 26 -9.18 0.21 -7.62
CA LEU A 26 -10.32 0.37 -6.72
C LEU A 26 -9.89 0.84 -5.33
N ALA A 27 -8.73 0.38 -4.83
CA ALA A 27 -8.15 0.87 -3.60
C ALA A 27 -7.85 2.38 -3.67
N LEU A 28 -7.26 2.84 -4.77
CA LEU A 28 -6.95 4.26 -4.99
C LEU A 28 -8.23 5.10 -5.08
N ARG A 29 -9.25 4.64 -5.82
CA ARG A 29 -10.56 5.33 -5.87
C ARG A 29 -11.20 5.42 -4.49
N THR A 30 -11.18 4.34 -3.73
CA THR A 30 -11.72 4.31 -2.36
C THR A 30 -10.99 5.32 -1.46
N HIS A 31 -9.66 5.38 -1.55
CA HIS A 31 -8.87 6.34 -0.79
C HIS A 31 -9.18 7.79 -1.16
N VAL A 32 -9.23 8.12 -2.46
CA VAL A 32 -9.57 9.47 -2.95
C VAL A 32 -11.00 9.87 -2.56
N PHE A 33 -11.93 8.92 -2.62
CA PHE A 33 -13.32 9.11 -2.20
C PHE A 33 -13.40 9.48 -0.71
N ILE A 34 -12.73 8.70 0.15
CA ILE A 34 -12.71 8.93 1.61
C ILE A 34 -11.94 10.20 1.98
N SER A 35 -10.95 10.60 1.16
CA SER A 35 -10.16 11.83 1.36
C SER A 35 -10.90 13.12 1.03
N GLY A 36 -12.18 13.04 0.66
CA GLY A 36 -13.03 14.22 0.43
C GLY A 36 -13.21 14.62 -1.04
N TYR A 37 -12.76 13.79 -1.99
CA TYR A 37 -12.88 14.06 -3.43
C TYR A 37 -13.74 13.00 -4.15
N PRO A 38 -15.02 12.81 -3.77
CA PRO A 38 -15.86 11.74 -4.31
C PRO A 38 -16.11 11.90 -5.81
N GLY A 39 -16.25 13.14 -6.30
CA GLY A 39 -16.40 13.41 -7.73
C GLY A 39 -15.20 12.92 -8.53
N ALA A 40 -13.99 13.33 -8.13
CA ALA A 40 -12.75 12.91 -8.78
C ALA A 40 -12.56 11.39 -8.69
N ALA A 41 -12.85 10.75 -7.55
CA ALA A 41 -12.73 9.30 -7.40
C ALA A 41 -13.57 8.50 -8.41
N LEU A 42 -14.73 9.03 -8.80
CA LEU A 42 -15.66 8.35 -9.72
C LEU A 42 -15.43 8.72 -11.19
N THR A 43 -15.06 9.97 -11.47
CA THR A 43 -15.00 10.50 -12.85
C THR A 43 -13.59 10.54 -13.42
N SER A 44 -12.55 10.59 -12.57
CA SER A 44 -11.18 10.65 -13.05
C SER A 44 -10.71 9.30 -13.59
N GLY A 45 -9.95 9.35 -14.69
CA GLY A 45 -9.15 8.22 -15.14
C GLY A 45 -7.97 8.05 -14.19
N ILE A 46 -7.71 6.81 -13.77
CA ILE A 46 -6.44 6.47 -13.12
C ILE A 46 -5.48 6.12 -14.26
N ILE A 47 -4.36 6.82 -14.30
CA ILE A 47 -3.31 6.62 -15.29
C ILE A 47 -2.10 6.08 -14.55
N GLU A 48 -1.47 5.04 -15.10
CA GLU A 48 -0.21 4.53 -14.58
C GLU A 48 0.91 5.51 -14.93
N ASP A 49 1.66 5.94 -13.92
CA ASP A 49 2.84 6.79 -14.11
C ASP A 49 4.04 5.94 -14.54
N ASP A 50 4.02 5.51 -15.80
CA ASP A 50 5.05 4.68 -16.41
C ASP A 50 6.44 5.34 -16.40
N TYR A 51 6.48 6.68 -16.43
CA TYR A 51 7.73 7.43 -16.50
C TYR A 51 8.49 7.34 -15.17
N HIS A 52 7.81 7.61 -14.05
CA HIS A 52 8.41 7.47 -12.73
C HIS A 52 8.60 5.99 -12.33
N ASN A 53 7.68 5.09 -12.70
CA ASN A 53 7.83 3.66 -12.43
C ASN A 53 9.09 3.05 -13.08
N LYS A 54 9.43 3.46 -14.31
CA LYS A 54 10.65 2.99 -14.99
C LYS A 54 11.91 3.63 -14.42
N ALA A 55 11.85 4.91 -14.05
CA ALA A 55 12.98 5.61 -13.43
C ALA A 55 13.34 5.01 -12.06
N ASP A 56 12.33 4.62 -11.28
CA ASP A 56 12.51 3.97 -9.98
C ASP A 56 13.06 2.55 -10.14
N SER A 57 12.52 1.75 -11.07
CA SER A 57 13.01 0.38 -11.36
C SER A 57 14.52 0.33 -11.66
N LYS A 58 15.05 1.35 -12.35
CA LYS A 58 16.47 1.39 -12.73
C LYS A 58 17.41 1.74 -11.57
N ASN A 59 16.93 2.48 -10.58
CA ASN A 59 17.72 2.94 -9.43
C ASN A 59 17.47 2.13 -8.15
N PHE A 60 16.38 1.36 -8.10
CA PHE A 60 16.00 0.50 -6.97
C PHE A 60 17.09 -0.50 -6.55
N PRO A 61 17.77 -1.22 -7.47
CA PRO A 61 18.78 -2.20 -7.08
C PRO A 61 19.98 -1.54 -6.38
N GLY A 62 20.42 -0.38 -6.89
CA GLY A 62 21.55 0.36 -6.33
C GLY A 62 21.24 0.98 -4.97
N LEU A 63 20.03 1.55 -4.82
CA LEU A 63 19.60 2.14 -3.56
C LEU A 63 19.35 1.07 -2.48
N MET A 64 18.68 -0.04 -2.83
CA MET A 64 18.46 -1.16 -1.91
C MET A 64 19.77 -1.82 -1.50
N ALA A 65 20.70 -2.02 -2.44
CA ALA A 65 22.04 -2.52 -2.12
C ALA A 65 22.79 -1.58 -1.16
N ARG A 66 22.70 -0.26 -1.36
CA ARG A 66 23.29 0.73 -0.44
C ARG A 66 22.65 0.71 0.94
N LEU A 67 21.33 0.62 1.02
CA LEU A 67 20.60 0.57 2.30
C LEU A 67 20.93 -0.71 3.08
N ILE A 68 20.94 -1.86 2.42
CA ILE A 68 21.35 -3.14 3.01
C ILE A 68 22.81 -3.06 3.48
N HIS A 69 23.69 -2.52 2.65
CA HIS A 69 25.11 -2.35 3.01
C HIS A 69 25.28 -1.45 4.24
N LEU A 70 24.60 -0.30 4.29
CA LEU A 70 24.60 0.62 5.43
C LEU A 70 24.08 -0.06 6.70
N GLN A 71 22.99 -0.84 6.59
CA GLN A 71 22.41 -1.54 7.74
C GLN A 71 23.35 -2.62 8.29
N ILE A 72 24.04 -3.37 7.42
CA ILE A 72 25.08 -4.33 7.84
C ILE A 72 26.24 -3.60 8.53
N LEU A 73 26.64 -2.45 8.02
CA LEU A 73 27.76 -1.67 8.57
C LEU A 73 27.42 -1.09 9.94
N GLN A 74 26.19 -0.63 10.13
CA GLN A 74 25.67 -0.23 11.44
C GLN A 74 25.65 -1.41 12.41
N LEU A 75 25.15 -2.57 11.99
CA LEU A 75 25.12 -3.78 12.82
C LEU A 75 26.53 -4.21 13.26
N LYS A 76 27.50 -4.18 12.33
CA LYS A 76 28.91 -4.45 12.65
C LYS A 76 29.51 -3.45 13.64
N LYS A 77 29.13 -2.17 13.55
CA LYS A 77 29.57 -1.13 14.49
C LYS A 77 29.01 -1.37 15.89
N GLN A 78 27.75 -1.78 15.99
CA GLN A 78 27.11 -2.16 17.26
C GLN A 78 27.76 -3.40 17.86
N LEU A 79 28.07 -4.43 17.05
CA LEU A 79 28.69 -5.67 17.54
C LEU A 79 30.15 -5.49 18.01
N LYS A 80 30.89 -4.54 17.44
CA LYS A 80 32.27 -4.20 17.86
C LYS A 80 32.34 -3.26 19.05
N ALA A 81 31.20 -2.75 19.51
CA ALA A 81 31.09 -1.88 20.68
C ALA A 81 30.76 -2.64 21.98
N PHE A 82 30.64 -3.98 21.90
CA PHE A 82 30.61 -4.93 23.01
C PHE A 82 31.91 -5.73 23.04
#